data_AF-A0A836KI52-F1
#
_entry.id   AF-A0A836KI52-F1
#
_cell.length_a   1.000
_cell.length_b   1.000
_cell.length_c   1.000
_cell.angle_alpha   90.00
_cell.angle_beta   90.00
_cell.angle_gamma   90.00
#
_symmetry.space_group_name_H-M   'P 1'
#
loop_
_entity.id
_entity.type
_entity.pdbx_description
1 polymer ?
#
loop_
_entity_poly.entity_id
_entity_poly.type
_entity_poly.pdbx_seq_one_letter_code
_entity_poly.pdbx_strand_id
1 'polypeptide(L)'
;MSSSLSSPPPQAAFTPLPHGTIRFEDLGEPVQRLLRSLKGDVSEEDMALLEYVSVKDMAKIYSEMATDRHAEEIWQELRSALQARKEKLARREAELAEKQRALEAEQEAERQRLLQQLEEEERERVAAEEARHQRREERRRRKAEKAAAAAAAEEEAAEQAAAAAEEAAEEAAAAAEEAERQRKAEKKRKRREARARELQEEQAALAAERARHEAKKQQKSLNQQKDWSEYVLSHPLEYAQPNPVEGGQLPTVIEQKELQHTLNAPPVVSEKLLSRTYTPSCEVCGCRFDRPPREWYCPVCNRRNGRNVRVWQPDDDTNNCMMCKEPIGRWSRHHCRNCGRLVCANCSEKRAIIEDLGYDTPVRVCYDCFRQRR
;
A
#
# COMPACT_ATOMS: atom_id res chain seq x y z
N MET A 1 -12.46 50.64 -27.75
CA MET A 1 -12.63 51.58 -28.89
C MET A 1 -13.06 52.91 -28.28
N SER A 2 -12.32 53.99 -28.56
CA SER A 2 -12.52 55.27 -27.87
C SER A 2 -13.36 56.21 -28.72
N SER A 3 -14.63 56.40 -28.35
CA SER A 3 -15.55 57.30 -29.05
C SER A 3 -15.39 58.73 -28.54
N SER A 4 -14.57 59.52 -29.22
CA SER A 4 -14.43 60.96 -28.93
C SER A 4 -15.71 61.72 -29.28
N LEU A 5 -16.51 62.08 -28.28
CA LEU A 5 -17.64 62.99 -28.46
C LEU A 5 -17.15 64.43 -28.62
N SER A 6 -17.49 65.06 -29.73
CA SER A 6 -17.19 66.48 -29.97
C SER A 6 -18.28 67.36 -29.38
N SER A 7 -17.93 68.25 -28.46
CA SER A 7 -18.85 69.26 -27.94
C SER A 7 -19.12 70.36 -28.98
N PRO A 8 -20.34 70.91 -29.07
CA PRO A 8 -20.62 72.09 -29.87
C PRO A 8 -19.97 73.35 -29.26
N PRO A 9 -19.72 74.41 -30.07
CA PRO A 9 -19.24 75.69 -29.54
C PRO A 9 -20.28 76.34 -28.62
N PRO A 10 -19.85 77.17 -27.64
CA PRO A 10 -20.78 77.88 -26.77
C PRO A 10 -21.59 78.89 -27.58
N GLN A 11 -22.90 78.68 -27.64
CA GLN A 11 -23.83 79.76 -28.04
C GLN A 11 -23.72 80.87 -26.98
N ALA A 12 -23.69 82.13 -27.41
CA ALA A 12 -23.68 83.26 -26.49
C ALA A 12 -24.93 83.18 -25.61
N ALA A 13 -24.73 82.93 -24.32
CA ALA A 13 -25.83 82.66 -23.41
C ALA A 13 -26.68 83.92 -23.24
N PHE A 14 -27.89 83.89 -23.79
CA PHE A 14 -28.95 84.84 -23.42
C PHE A 14 -29.28 84.57 -21.95
N THR A 15 -28.65 85.31 -21.04
CA THR A 15 -28.91 85.25 -19.61
C THR A 15 -30.38 85.65 -19.38
N PRO A 16 -31.25 84.73 -18.95
CA PRO A 16 -32.67 85.06 -18.81
C PRO A 16 -32.83 86.09 -17.68
N LEU A 17 -33.47 87.21 -18.02
CA LEU A 17 -33.77 88.29 -17.07
C LEU A 17 -34.45 87.73 -15.82
N PRO A 18 -33.92 87.94 -14.60
CA PRO A 18 -34.55 87.44 -13.39
C PRO A 18 -35.93 88.11 -13.23
N HIS A 19 -36.98 87.28 -13.06
CA HIS A 19 -38.38 87.72 -13.07
C HIS A 19 -38.60 88.95 -12.18
N GLY A 20 -39.18 90.01 -12.78
CA GLY A 20 -39.49 91.26 -12.09
C GLY A 20 -38.36 92.31 -12.08
N THR A 21 -37.37 92.19 -12.97
CA THR A 21 -36.37 93.24 -13.24
C THR A 21 -36.49 93.82 -14.64
N ILE A 22 -36.07 95.08 -14.80
CA ILE A 22 -36.00 95.85 -16.05
C ILE A 22 -34.52 96.21 -16.27
N ARG A 23 -34.02 96.17 -17.52
CA ARG A 23 -32.66 96.61 -17.83
C ARG A 23 -32.52 98.13 -17.74
N PHE A 24 -31.32 98.63 -17.47
CA PHE A 24 -31.04 100.08 -17.54
C PHE A 24 -31.34 100.69 -18.93
N GLU A 25 -31.08 99.94 -20.01
CA GLU A 25 -31.33 100.38 -21.39
C GLU A 25 -32.83 100.53 -21.72
N ASP A 26 -33.70 99.75 -21.05
CA ASP A 26 -35.14 99.71 -21.29
C ASP A 26 -35.91 100.80 -20.50
N LEU A 27 -35.20 101.62 -19.70
CA LEU A 27 -35.80 102.68 -18.90
C LEU A 27 -36.26 103.85 -19.78
N GLY A 28 -37.37 104.51 -19.40
CA GLY A 28 -37.89 105.68 -20.11
C GLY A 28 -36.87 106.82 -20.20
N GLU A 29 -36.72 107.41 -21.40
CA GLU A 29 -35.63 108.35 -21.68
C GLU A 29 -35.54 109.57 -20.73
N PRO A 30 -36.64 110.17 -20.21
CA PRO A 30 -36.55 111.22 -19.19
C PRO A 30 -35.81 110.78 -17.91
N VAL A 31 -36.02 109.54 -17.46
CA VAL A 31 -35.32 108.97 -16.30
C VAL A 31 -33.87 108.67 -16.67
N GLN A 32 -33.61 108.06 -17.83
CA GLN A 32 -32.22 107.87 -18.27
C GLN A 32 -31.46 109.20 -18.38
N ARG A 33 -32.14 110.30 -18.74
CA ARG A 33 -31.56 111.64 -18.83
C ARG A 33 -31.28 112.25 -17.46
N LEU A 34 -32.20 112.14 -16.50
CA LEU A 34 -32.00 112.56 -15.11
C LEU A 34 -30.83 111.80 -14.43
N LEU A 35 -30.79 110.48 -14.60
CA LEU A 35 -29.72 109.65 -14.07
C LEU A 35 -28.38 109.91 -14.78
N ARG A 36 -28.39 110.28 -16.07
CA ARG A 36 -27.19 110.73 -16.79
C ARG A 36 -26.74 112.15 -16.42
N SER A 37 -27.62 113.04 -15.92
CA SER A 37 -27.19 114.33 -15.35
C SER A 37 -26.57 114.18 -13.95
N LEU A 38 -27.06 113.24 -13.14
CA LEU A 38 -26.43 112.88 -11.85
C LEU A 38 -25.07 112.16 -12.03
N LYS A 39 -24.70 111.74 -13.25
CA LYS A 39 -23.46 111.01 -13.54
C LYS A 39 -22.17 111.83 -13.34
N GLY A 40 -22.25 113.14 -13.06
CA GLY A 40 -21.08 113.95 -12.72
C GLY A 40 -20.34 113.45 -11.48
N ASP A 41 -21.08 112.92 -10.49
CA ASP A 41 -20.60 112.66 -9.12
C ASP A 41 -20.79 111.19 -8.70
N VAL A 42 -20.86 110.26 -9.67
CA VAL A 42 -21.24 108.86 -9.45
C VAL A 42 -20.25 107.89 -10.08
N SER A 43 -19.87 106.83 -9.35
CA SER A 43 -18.86 105.87 -9.80
C SER A 43 -19.40 104.85 -10.81
N GLU A 44 -18.49 104.19 -11.54
CA GLU A 44 -18.88 103.10 -12.45
C GLU A 44 -19.40 101.86 -11.69
N GLU A 45 -18.96 101.64 -10.45
CA GLU A 45 -19.50 100.57 -9.58
C GLU A 45 -20.96 100.82 -9.20
N ASP A 46 -21.33 102.08 -8.97
CA ASP A 46 -22.73 102.47 -8.72
C ASP A 46 -23.61 102.27 -9.97
N MET A 47 -23.07 102.56 -11.16
CA MET A 47 -23.76 102.32 -12.43
C MET A 47 -23.96 100.82 -12.69
N ALA A 48 -23.00 99.97 -12.32
CA ALA A 48 -23.12 98.51 -12.44
C ALA A 48 -24.21 97.90 -11.53
N LEU A 49 -24.59 98.56 -10.44
CA LEU A 49 -25.72 98.13 -9.60
C LEU A 49 -27.10 98.30 -10.28
N LEU A 50 -27.17 99.10 -11.34
CA LEU A 50 -28.41 99.51 -12.00
C LEU A 50 -28.69 98.73 -13.29
N GLU A 51 -27.82 97.81 -13.69
CA GLU A 51 -28.01 96.95 -14.88
C GLU A 51 -29.36 96.23 -14.85
N TYR A 52 -29.85 95.87 -13.64
CA TYR A 52 -31.15 95.22 -13.41
C TYR A 52 -31.89 95.82 -12.19
N VAL A 53 -32.74 96.83 -12.41
CA VAL A 53 -33.59 97.43 -11.36
C VAL A 53 -34.91 96.66 -11.25
N SER A 54 -35.48 96.49 -10.05
CA SER A 54 -36.79 95.81 -9.94
C SER A 54 -37.94 96.72 -10.35
N VAL A 55 -39.01 96.13 -10.88
CA VAL A 55 -40.25 96.85 -11.24
C VAL A 55 -40.84 97.60 -10.04
N LYS A 56 -40.67 97.06 -8.82
CA LYS A 56 -41.15 97.68 -7.57
C LYS A 56 -40.32 98.91 -7.19
N ASP A 57 -39.00 98.83 -7.34
CA ASP A 57 -38.09 99.93 -7.01
C ASP A 57 -38.25 101.06 -8.05
N MET A 58 -38.40 100.70 -9.33
CA MET A 58 -38.78 101.65 -10.40
C MET A 58 -40.10 102.37 -10.11
N ALA A 59 -41.13 101.66 -9.66
CA ALA A 59 -42.41 102.28 -9.30
C ALA A 59 -42.28 103.29 -8.15
N LYS A 60 -41.41 103.01 -7.15
CA LYS A 60 -41.08 103.96 -6.07
C LYS A 60 -40.46 105.24 -6.62
N ILE A 61 -39.42 105.12 -7.46
CA ILE A 61 -38.74 106.27 -8.11
C ILE A 61 -39.76 107.17 -8.83
N TYR A 62 -40.61 106.59 -9.70
CA TYR A 62 -41.61 107.36 -10.44
C TYR A 62 -42.65 108.05 -9.53
N SER A 63 -42.98 107.47 -8.38
CA SER A 63 -43.89 108.09 -7.40
C SER A 63 -43.24 109.21 -6.58
N GLU A 64 -41.94 109.12 -6.30
CA GLU A 64 -41.22 110.12 -5.49
C GLU A 64 -40.74 111.30 -6.35
N MET A 65 -40.42 111.08 -7.63
CA MET A 65 -40.21 112.13 -8.63
C MET A 65 -41.43 113.03 -8.88
N ALA A 66 -42.62 112.64 -8.42
CA ALA A 66 -43.84 113.47 -8.48
C ALA A 66 -43.99 114.43 -7.28
N THR A 67 -42.98 114.48 -6.40
CA THR A 67 -42.88 115.41 -5.27
C THR A 67 -41.56 116.17 -5.33
N ASP A 68 -41.49 117.38 -4.78
CA ASP A 68 -40.29 118.25 -4.83
C ASP A 68 -39.13 117.80 -3.93
N ARG A 69 -38.89 116.49 -3.77
CA ARG A 69 -37.66 115.94 -3.17
C ARG A 69 -36.49 116.09 -4.14
N HIS A 70 -35.31 116.34 -3.60
CA HIS A 70 -34.09 116.41 -4.42
C HIS A 70 -33.73 115.03 -4.97
N ALA A 71 -33.42 114.96 -6.27
CA ALA A 71 -33.19 113.70 -6.99
C ALA A 71 -32.01 112.87 -6.41
N GLU A 72 -31.06 113.53 -5.77
CA GLU A 72 -29.93 112.90 -5.06
C GLU A 72 -30.38 112.02 -3.88
N GLU A 73 -31.45 112.39 -3.16
CA GLU A 73 -31.94 111.58 -2.04
C GLU A 73 -32.56 110.27 -2.53
N ILE A 74 -33.40 110.35 -3.57
CA ILE A 74 -34.05 109.20 -4.22
C ILE A 74 -32.98 108.25 -4.78
N TRP A 75 -31.88 108.80 -5.30
CA TRP A 75 -30.72 108.06 -5.79
C TRP A 75 -29.95 107.33 -4.68
N GLN A 76 -29.74 107.97 -3.53
CA GLN A 76 -29.09 107.35 -2.37
C GLN A 76 -29.95 106.24 -1.76
N GLU A 77 -31.27 106.44 -1.67
CA GLU A 77 -32.22 105.40 -1.25
C GLU A 77 -32.21 104.20 -2.21
N LEU A 78 -32.25 104.44 -3.54
CA LEU A 78 -32.20 103.38 -4.53
C LEU A 78 -30.89 102.58 -4.46
N ARG A 79 -29.75 103.29 -4.39
CA ARG A 79 -28.41 102.69 -4.31
C ARG A 79 -28.29 101.79 -3.08
N SER A 80 -28.68 102.29 -1.90
CA SER A 80 -28.62 101.50 -0.66
C SER A 80 -29.54 100.27 -0.70
N ALA A 81 -30.73 100.37 -1.31
CA ALA A 81 -31.62 99.23 -1.51
C ALA A 81 -31.01 98.16 -2.45
N LEU A 82 -30.36 98.58 -3.55
CA LEU A 82 -29.68 97.67 -4.48
C LEU A 82 -28.44 97.03 -3.86
N GLN A 83 -27.64 97.78 -3.10
CA GLN A 83 -26.50 97.24 -2.33
C GLN A 83 -26.97 96.22 -1.29
N ALA A 84 -27.99 96.54 -0.48
CA ALA A 84 -28.56 95.61 0.49
C ALA A 84 -29.15 94.34 -0.16
N ARG A 85 -29.72 94.45 -1.37
CA ARG A 85 -30.17 93.28 -2.16
C ARG A 85 -29.00 92.44 -2.66
N LYS A 86 -27.92 93.07 -3.18
CA LYS A 86 -26.70 92.40 -3.63
C LYS A 86 -26.03 91.66 -2.47
N GLU A 87 -25.88 92.30 -1.31
CA GLU A 87 -25.41 91.64 -0.09
C GLU A 87 -26.30 90.47 0.33
N LYS A 88 -27.62 90.62 0.29
CA LYS A 88 -28.56 89.55 0.67
C LYS A 88 -28.47 88.33 -0.25
N LEU A 89 -28.18 88.53 -1.54
CA LEU A 89 -27.89 87.45 -2.48
C LEU A 89 -26.53 86.81 -2.17
N ALA A 90 -25.46 87.59 -2.06
CA ALA A 90 -24.12 87.10 -1.76
C ALA A 90 -24.05 86.30 -0.43
N ARG A 91 -24.77 86.76 0.62
CA ARG A 91 -24.90 86.02 1.88
C ARG A 91 -25.59 84.67 1.70
N ARG A 92 -26.64 84.60 0.87
CA ARG A 92 -27.36 83.35 0.56
C ARG A 92 -26.56 82.40 -0.33
N GLU A 93 -25.78 82.94 -1.26
CA GLU A 93 -24.83 82.19 -2.10
C GLU A 93 -23.70 81.60 -1.25
N ALA A 94 -23.16 82.37 -0.29
CA ALA A 94 -22.18 81.88 0.68
C ALA A 94 -22.76 80.77 1.58
N GLU A 95 -23.99 80.94 2.09
CA GLU A 95 -24.71 79.93 2.89
C GLU A 95 -24.92 78.62 2.11
N LEU A 96 -25.28 78.72 0.82
CA LEU A 96 -25.42 77.55 -0.07
C LEU A 96 -24.07 76.90 -0.37
N ALA A 97 -23.01 77.69 -0.59
CA ALA A 97 -21.65 77.17 -0.83
C ALA A 97 -21.04 76.53 0.44
N GLU A 98 -21.39 76.99 1.64
CA GLU A 98 -21.06 76.32 2.90
C GLU A 98 -21.80 74.98 3.04
N LYS A 99 -23.13 74.97 2.81
CA LYS A 99 -23.94 73.74 2.83
C LYS A 99 -23.48 72.70 1.81
N GLN A 100 -23.10 73.13 0.61
CA GLN A 100 -22.55 72.26 -0.43
C GLN A 100 -21.23 71.60 0.01
N ARG A 101 -20.29 72.39 0.55
CA ARG A 101 -19.01 71.87 1.08
C ARG A 101 -19.20 70.93 2.27
N ALA A 102 -20.18 71.21 3.13
CA ALA A 102 -20.53 70.33 4.26
C ALA A 102 -21.06 68.98 3.76
N LEU A 103 -21.96 68.98 2.77
CA LEU A 103 -22.47 67.75 2.14
C LEU A 103 -21.38 66.96 1.42
N GLU A 104 -20.48 67.63 0.70
CA GLU A 104 -19.34 66.99 0.03
C GLU A 104 -18.37 66.33 1.01
N ALA A 105 -18.09 66.98 2.15
CA ALA A 105 -17.27 66.44 3.23
C ALA A 105 -17.95 65.27 3.97
N GLU A 106 -19.27 65.33 4.19
CA GLU A 106 -20.04 64.22 4.77
C GLU A 106 -20.02 62.99 3.85
N GLN A 107 -20.26 63.19 2.55
CA GLN A 107 -20.15 62.11 1.56
C GLN A 107 -18.72 61.57 1.44
N GLU A 108 -17.68 62.39 1.62
CA GLU A 108 -16.31 61.89 1.65
C GLU A 108 -16.04 61.05 2.90
N ALA A 109 -16.47 61.50 4.07
CA ALA A 109 -16.37 60.73 5.30
C ALA A 109 -17.14 59.40 5.22
N GLU A 110 -18.30 59.36 4.56
CA GLU A 110 -19.04 58.13 4.28
C GLU A 110 -18.26 57.19 3.33
N ARG A 111 -17.72 57.71 2.21
CA ARG A 111 -16.86 56.94 1.29
C ARG A 111 -15.63 56.36 2.01
N GLN A 112 -14.97 57.15 2.86
CA GLN A 112 -13.80 56.71 3.62
C GLN A 112 -14.16 55.61 4.64
N ARG A 113 -15.31 55.72 5.34
CA ARG A 113 -15.81 54.67 6.24
C ARG A 113 -16.13 53.37 5.50
N LEU A 114 -16.76 53.45 4.33
CA LEU A 114 -17.08 52.27 3.52
C LEU A 114 -15.80 51.57 3.02
N LEU A 115 -14.77 52.33 2.61
CA LEU A 115 -13.47 51.77 2.24
C LEU A 115 -12.80 51.08 3.44
N GLN A 116 -12.83 51.68 4.63
CA GLN A 116 -12.29 51.07 5.85
C GLN A 116 -13.00 49.76 6.22
N GLN A 117 -14.34 49.71 6.09
CA GLN A 117 -15.13 48.49 6.29
C GLN A 117 -14.77 47.40 5.28
N LEU A 118 -14.61 47.73 4.00
CA LEU A 118 -14.22 46.77 2.96
C LEU A 118 -12.79 46.25 3.17
N GLU A 119 -11.85 47.09 3.62
CA GLU A 119 -10.51 46.65 4.04
C GLU A 119 -10.55 45.73 5.26
N GLU A 120 -11.42 45.99 6.24
CA GLU A 120 -11.59 45.15 7.42
C GLU A 120 -12.21 43.78 7.05
N GLU A 121 -13.28 43.76 6.25
CA GLU A 121 -13.87 42.53 5.70
C GLU A 121 -12.86 41.72 4.86
N GLU A 122 -12.00 42.36 4.06
CA GLU A 122 -10.97 41.67 3.30
C GLU A 122 -9.91 41.05 4.23
N ARG A 123 -9.44 41.79 5.25
CA ARG A 123 -8.50 41.27 6.26
C ARG A 123 -9.10 40.09 7.03
N GLU A 124 -10.37 40.17 7.45
CA GLU A 124 -11.07 39.05 8.09
C GLU A 124 -11.19 37.84 7.16
N ARG A 125 -11.53 38.05 5.88
CA ARG A 125 -11.63 36.97 4.89
C ARG A 125 -10.29 36.27 4.66
N VAL A 126 -9.20 37.03 4.52
CA VAL A 126 -7.84 36.49 4.38
C VAL A 126 -7.45 35.71 5.63
N ALA A 127 -7.58 36.29 6.83
CA ALA A 127 -7.28 35.61 8.08
C ALA A 127 -8.12 34.33 8.30
N ALA A 128 -9.40 34.35 7.89
CA ALA A 128 -10.27 33.19 7.94
C ALA A 128 -9.88 32.09 6.94
N GLU A 129 -9.32 32.44 5.77
CA GLU A 129 -8.76 31.48 4.81
C GLU A 129 -7.42 30.92 5.30
N GLU A 130 -6.50 31.75 5.77
CA GLU A 130 -5.23 31.30 6.38
C GLU A 130 -5.48 30.35 7.55
N ALA A 131 -6.42 30.69 8.46
CA ALA A 131 -6.78 29.81 9.57
C ALA A 131 -7.44 28.51 9.10
N ARG A 132 -8.14 28.49 7.95
CA ARG A 132 -8.63 27.24 7.31
C ARG A 132 -7.48 26.44 6.71
N HIS A 133 -6.46 27.09 6.14
CA HIS A 133 -5.25 26.45 5.62
C HIS A 133 -4.43 25.81 6.76
N GLN A 134 -4.14 26.57 7.82
CA GLN A 134 -3.45 26.09 9.02
C GLN A 134 -4.15 24.87 9.63
N ARG A 135 -5.49 24.89 9.79
CA ARG A 135 -6.25 23.72 10.28
C ARG A 135 -6.20 22.51 9.33
N ARG A 136 -6.06 22.72 8.02
CA ARG A 136 -5.86 21.62 7.04
C ARG A 136 -4.46 21.03 7.16
N GLU A 137 -3.43 21.85 7.27
CA GLU A 137 -2.04 21.40 7.47
C GLU A 137 -1.83 20.73 8.81
N GLU A 138 -2.40 21.25 9.90
CA GLU A 138 -2.34 20.58 11.19
C GLU A 138 -3.05 19.22 11.15
N ARG A 139 -4.21 19.11 10.50
CA ARG A 139 -4.90 17.82 10.30
C ARG A 139 -4.09 16.86 9.43
N ARG A 140 -3.34 17.36 8.43
CA ARG A 140 -2.39 16.56 7.64
C ARG A 140 -1.24 16.07 8.52
N ARG A 141 -0.62 16.95 9.31
CA ARG A 141 0.49 16.63 10.22
C ARG A 141 0.07 15.60 11.27
N ARG A 142 -1.04 15.83 12.00
CA ARG A 142 -1.63 14.87 12.96
C ARG A 142 -1.97 13.52 12.32
N LYS A 143 -2.39 13.48 11.05
CA LYS A 143 -2.61 12.22 10.33
C LYS A 143 -1.28 11.52 9.97
N ALA A 144 -0.26 12.26 9.56
CA ALA A 144 1.06 11.73 9.25
C ALA A 144 1.77 11.21 10.52
N GLU A 145 1.74 11.98 11.61
CA GLU A 145 2.19 11.58 12.95
C GLU A 145 1.54 10.27 13.39
N LYS A 146 0.21 10.15 13.29
CA LYS A 146 -0.51 8.92 13.63
C LYS A 146 -0.18 7.75 12.68
N ALA A 147 0.04 8.01 11.39
CA ALA A 147 0.40 6.96 10.43
C ALA A 147 1.82 6.44 10.66
N ALA A 148 2.78 7.33 10.97
CA ALA A 148 4.14 6.95 11.34
C ALA A 148 4.18 6.17 12.65
N ALA A 149 3.43 6.60 13.66
CA ALA A 149 3.31 5.86 14.93
C ALA A 149 2.65 4.47 14.76
N ALA A 150 1.68 4.34 13.84
CA ALA A 150 1.09 3.05 13.51
C ALA A 150 2.07 2.13 12.77
N ALA A 151 2.82 2.66 11.79
CA ALA A 151 3.83 1.90 11.06
C ALA A 151 4.96 1.42 11.99
N ALA A 152 5.46 2.28 12.89
CA ALA A 152 6.46 1.89 13.88
C ALA A 152 5.95 0.82 14.86
N ALA A 153 4.67 0.86 15.24
CA ALA A 153 4.07 -0.19 16.08
C ALA A 153 3.83 -1.50 15.31
N GLU A 154 3.55 -1.45 13.99
CA GLU A 154 3.50 -2.64 13.13
C GLU A 154 4.90 -3.26 12.93
N GLU A 155 5.95 -2.43 12.82
CA GLU A 155 7.36 -2.83 12.74
C GLU A 155 7.84 -3.46 14.06
N GLU A 156 7.63 -2.80 15.21
CA GLU A 156 7.95 -3.34 16.54
C GLU A 156 7.20 -4.66 16.82
N ALA A 157 5.91 -4.75 16.46
CA ALA A 157 5.15 -5.98 16.62
C ALA A 157 5.63 -7.11 15.69
N ALA A 158 6.16 -6.78 14.50
CA ALA A 158 6.77 -7.75 13.60
C ALA A 158 8.12 -8.27 14.12
N GLU A 159 8.96 -7.40 14.70
CA GLU A 159 10.20 -7.80 15.36
C GLU A 159 9.93 -8.69 16.58
N GLN A 160 8.99 -8.30 17.44
CA GLN A 160 8.58 -9.12 18.60
C GLN A 160 8.01 -10.48 18.18
N ALA A 161 7.20 -10.53 17.11
CA ALA A 161 6.66 -11.78 16.58
C ALA A 161 7.75 -12.66 15.93
N ALA A 162 8.77 -12.08 15.31
CA ALA A 162 9.91 -12.81 14.76
C ALA A 162 10.77 -13.42 15.87
N ALA A 163 11.11 -12.65 16.91
CA ALA A 163 11.87 -13.12 18.06
C ALA A 163 11.14 -14.26 18.80
N ALA A 164 9.84 -14.12 19.06
CA ALA A 164 9.01 -15.16 19.68
C ALA A 164 8.89 -16.43 18.80
N ALA A 165 8.94 -16.29 17.47
CA ALA A 165 8.96 -17.43 16.55
C ALA A 165 10.32 -18.14 16.51
N GLU A 166 11.42 -17.43 16.71
CA GLU A 166 12.78 -18.01 16.83
C GLU A 166 12.93 -18.76 18.16
N GLU A 167 12.53 -18.16 19.29
CA GLU A 167 12.50 -18.80 20.62
C GLU A 167 11.66 -20.09 20.61
N ALA A 168 10.42 -20.03 20.08
CA ALA A 168 9.56 -21.20 19.95
C ALA A 168 10.12 -22.28 19.00
N ALA A 169 10.95 -21.90 18.02
CA ALA A 169 11.64 -22.86 17.15
C ALA A 169 12.82 -23.55 17.85
N GLU A 170 13.57 -22.83 18.70
CA GLU A 170 14.62 -23.42 19.55
C GLU A 170 14.03 -24.38 20.60
N GLU A 171 12.97 -23.97 21.31
CA GLU A 171 12.25 -24.86 22.24
C GLU A 171 11.75 -26.13 21.54
N ALA A 172 11.14 -26.00 20.35
CA ALA A 172 10.64 -27.13 19.58
C ALA A 172 11.78 -28.06 19.11
N ALA A 173 12.95 -27.51 18.75
CA ALA A 173 14.13 -28.28 18.39
C ALA A 173 14.71 -29.05 19.60
N ALA A 174 14.82 -28.39 20.75
CA ALA A 174 15.28 -29.01 22.00
C ALA A 174 14.34 -30.14 22.45
N ALA A 175 13.02 -29.92 22.43
CA ALA A 175 12.01 -30.94 22.73
C ALA A 175 12.04 -32.11 21.75
N ALA A 176 12.29 -31.86 20.46
CA ALA A 176 12.46 -32.91 19.46
C ALA A 176 13.72 -33.74 19.69
N GLU A 177 14.85 -33.12 20.06
CA GLU A 177 16.08 -33.86 20.39
C GLU A 177 15.89 -34.70 21.67
N GLU A 178 15.24 -34.17 22.71
CA GLU A 178 14.96 -34.93 23.92
C GLU A 178 14.02 -36.12 23.63
N ALA A 179 12.95 -35.92 22.85
CA ALA A 179 12.07 -37.00 22.43
C ALA A 179 12.83 -38.08 21.64
N GLU A 180 13.84 -37.72 20.85
CA GLU A 180 14.70 -38.69 20.17
C GLU A 180 15.65 -39.42 21.14
N ARG A 181 16.24 -38.71 22.11
CA ARG A 181 17.05 -39.30 23.21
C ARG A 181 16.22 -40.29 24.02
N GLN A 182 14.99 -39.94 24.39
CA GLN A 182 14.03 -40.81 25.09
C GLN A 182 13.69 -42.06 24.26
N ARG A 183 13.35 -41.90 22.96
CA ARG A 183 13.09 -43.04 22.04
C ARG A 183 14.32 -43.95 21.90
N LYS A 184 15.52 -43.40 21.80
CA LYS A 184 16.79 -44.14 21.78
C LYS A 184 17.02 -44.91 23.10
N ALA A 185 16.71 -44.31 24.24
CA ALA A 185 16.80 -44.95 25.55
C ALA A 185 15.78 -46.09 25.72
N GLU A 186 14.52 -45.87 25.34
CA GLU A 186 13.47 -46.90 25.42
C GLU A 186 13.76 -48.10 24.50
N LYS A 187 14.26 -47.86 23.28
CA LYS A 187 14.72 -48.91 22.35
C LYS A 187 15.90 -49.70 22.92
N LYS A 188 16.81 -49.06 23.66
CA LYS A 188 17.88 -49.75 24.41
C LYS A 188 17.33 -50.56 25.59
N ARG A 189 16.32 -50.05 26.32
CA ARG A 189 15.66 -50.75 27.43
C ARG A 189 14.96 -52.02 26.94
N LYS A 190 14.10 -51.91 25.92
CA LYS A 190 13.39 -53.04 25.29
C LYS A 190 14.35 -54.12 24.76
N ARG A 191 15.52 -53.74 24.23
CA ARG A 191 16.56 -54.71 23.82
C ARG A 191 17.24 -55.43 24.99
N ARG A 192 17.45 -54.76 26.12
CA ARG A 192 17.95 -55.40 27.36
C ARG A 192 16.90 -56.35 27.96
N GLU A 193 15.65 -55.91 28.01
CA GLU A 193 14.50 -56.70 28.47
C GLU A 193 14.33 -57.99 27.63
N ALA A 194 14.42 -57.88 26.30
CA ALA A 194 14.32 -59.03 25.39
C ALA A 194 15.47 -60.03 25.60
N ARG A 195 16.73 -59.57 25.63
CA ARG A 195 17.90 -60.45 25.85
C ARG A 195 17.90 -61.10 27.25
N ALA A 196 17.32 -60.44 28.25
CA ALA A 196 17.15 -61.03 29.57
C ALA A 196 16.13 -62.18 29.57
N ARG A 197 15.05 -62.10 28.78
CA ARG A 197 14.10 -63.20 28.59
C ARG A 197 14.71 -64.36 27.82
N GLU A 198 15.38 -64.07 26.71
CA GLU A 198 16.13 -65.05 25.90
C GLU A 198 17.10 -65.87 26.77
N LEU A 199 17.90 -65.21 27.61
CA LEU A 199 18.81 -65.86 28.56
C LEU A 199 18.08 -66.68 29.65
N GLN A 200 16.89 -66.24 30.09
CA GLN A 200 16.06 -67.01 31.04
C GLN A 200 15.46 -68.26 30.38
N GLU A 201 15.06 -68.18 29.11
CA GLU A 201 14.55 -69.31 28.32
C GLU A 201 15.67 -70.33 28.04
N GLU A 202 16.88 -69.89 27.69
CA GLU A 202 18.07 -70.76 27.60
C GLU A 202 18.39 -71.47 28.92
N GLN A 203 18.40 -70.73 30.03
CA GLN A 203 18.66 -71.29 31.36
C GLN A 203 17.57 -72.30 31.79
N ALA A 204 16.31 -72.03 31.49
CA ALA A 204 15.20 -72.94 31.75
C ALA A 204 15.30 -74.22 30.89
N ALA A 205 15.69 -74.09 29.61
CA ALA A 205 15.90 -75.22 28.72
C ALA A 205 17.05 -76.12 29.20
N LEU A 206 18.20 -75.53 29.58
CA LEU A 206 19.34 -76.25 30.14
C LEU A 206 19.01 -76.93 31.48
N ALA A 207 18.21 -76.28 32.33
CA ALA A 207 17.72 -76.88 33.57
C ALA A 207 16.79 -78.08 33.29
N ALA A 208 15.87 -77.96 32.32
CA ALA A 208 14.99 -79.03 31.90
C ALA A 208 15.73 -80.21 31.25
N GLU A 209 16.79 -79.96 30.47
CA GLU A 209 17.65 -81.02 29.93
C GLU A 209 18.40 -81.75 31.05
N ARG A 210 19.02 -81.02 31.99
CA ARG A 210 19.69 -81.62 33.15
C ARG A 210 18.73 -82.46 34.00
N ALA A 211 17.51 -81.98 34.22
CA ALA A 211 16.47 -82.73 34.92
C ALA A 211 16.07 -84.01 34.15
N ARG A 212 15.92 -83.95 32.82
CA ARG A 212 15.67 -85.13 31.97
C ARG A 212 16.83 -86.13 32.00
N HIS A 213 18.08 -85.66 32.01
CA HIS A 213 19.25 -86.51 32.09
C HIS A 213 19.35 -87.20 33.46
N GLU A 214 19.15 -86.46 34.55
CA GLU A 214 19.19 -87.04 35.90
C GLU A 214 18.02 -88.01 36.14
N ALA A 215 16.81 -87.71 35.64
CA ALA A 215 15.70 -88.66 35.66
C ALA A 215 15.99 -89.94 34.85
N LYS A 216 16.60 -89.84 33.66
CA LYS A 216 17.08 -91.01 32.89
C LYS A 216 18.15 -91.80 33.64
N LYS A 217 19.06 -91.13 34.34
CA LYS A 217 20.13 -91.74 35.15
C LYS A 217 19.55 -92.46 36.38
N GLN A 218 18.58 -91.86 37.07
CA GLN A 218 17.84 -92.49 38.16
C GLN A 218 17.05 -93.71 37.66
N GLN A 219 16.30 -93.59 36.56
CA GLN A 219 15.60 -94.72 35.95
C GLN A 219 16.55 -95.84 35.52
N LYS A 220 17.70 -95.50 34.91
CA LYS A 220 18.73 -96.50 34.57
C LYS A 220 19.30 -97.17 35.81
N SER A 221 19.51 -96.45 36.91
CA SER A 221 19.97 -97.02 38.18
C SER A 221 18.94 -97.96 38.81
N LEU A 222 17.64 -97.63 38.73
CA LEU A 222 16.55 -98.49 39.20
C LEU A 222 16.43 -99.75 38.35
N ASN A 223 16.47 -99.62 37.02
CA ASN A 223 16.51 -100.77 36.12
C ASN A 223 17.75 -101.62 36.40
N GLN A 224 18.95 -101.03 36.48
CA GLN A 224 20.18 -101.77 36.71
C GLN A 224 20.21 -102.49 38.07
N GLN A 225 19.59 -101.93 39.12
CA GLN A 225 19.39 -102.63 40.39
C GLN A 225 18.44 -103.83 40.25
N LYS A 226 17.33 -103.67 39.50
CA LYS A 226 16.41 -104.78 39.20
C LYS A 226 17.13 -105.87 38.41
N ASP A 227 17.77 -105.52 37.31
CA ASP A 227 18.49 -106.42 36.41
C ASP A 227 19.62 -107.17 37.16
N TRP A 228 20.35 -106.50 38.06
CA TRP A 228 21.33 -107.17 38.93
C TRP A 228 20.69 -108.15 39.92
N SER A 229 19.55 -107.81 40.53
CA SER A 229 18.84 -108.73 41.42
C SER A 229 18.34 -109.99 40.69
N GLU A 230 17.87 -109.81 39.45
CA GLU A 230 17.38 -110.87 38.57
C GLU A 230 18.53 -111.75 38.03
N TYR A 231 19.70 -111.15 37.77
CA TYR A 231 20.93 -111.87 37.42
C TYR A 231 21.50 -112.69 38.58
N VAL A 232 21.61 -112.11 39.78
CA VAL A 232 22.11 -112.83 40.97
C VAL A 232 21.17 -113.97 41.40
N LEU A 233 19.86 -113.82 41.18
CA LEU A 233 18.88 -114.91 41.38
C LEU A 233 18.98 -116.05 40.34
N SER A 234 19.60 -115.82 39.19
CA SER A 234 19.66 -116.80 38.09
C SER A 234 21.03 -117.46 37.88
N HIS A 235 22.11 -116.90 38.46
CA HIS A 235 23.48 -117.38 38.25
C HIS A 235 24.24 -117.67 39.57
N PRO A 236 24.08 -118.86 40.18
CA PRO A 236 24.97 -119.35 41.23
C PRO A 236 26.39 -119.53 40.67
N LEU A 237 27.40 -119.01 41.38
CA LEU A 237 28.79 -119.00 40.90
C LEU A 237 29.53 -120.30 41.23
N GLU A 238 29.68 -121.19 40.26
CA GLU A 238 30.74 -122.20 40.26
C GLU A 238 32.04 -121.62 39.68
N TYR A 239 33.17 -121.82 40.37
CA TYR A 239 34.49 -121.37 39.93
C TYR A 239 35.22 -122.48 39.16
N ALA A 240 35.65 -122.19 37.93
CA ALA A 240 36.48 -123.07 37.10
C ALA A 240 37.87 -122.46 36.80
N GLN A 241 38.85 -123.32 36.54
CA GLN A 241 40.28 -123.00 36.40
C GLN A 241 40.67 -122.54 34.97
N PRO A 242 41.85 -121.92 34.76
CA PRO A 242 42.09 -121.04 33.61
C PRO A 242 42.90 -121.64 32.43
N ASN A 243 42.90 -120.88 31.31
CA ASN A 243 43.92 -120.80 30.24
C ASN A 243 44.07 -121.98 29.23
N PRO A 244 44.73 -121.78 28.05
CA PRO A 244 45.15 -120.53 27.37
C PRO A 244 44.83 -120.49 25.84
N VAL A 245 45.35 -119.47 25.13
CA VAL A 245 45.52 -119.31 23.63
C VAL A 245 44.22 -119.28 22.78
N GLU A 246 44.15 -118.73 21.55
CA GLU A 246 45.14 -118.06 20.66
C GLU A 246 44.50 -116.88 19.87
N GLY A 247 45.29 -116.17 19.04
CA GLY A 247 45.00 -114.82 18.52
C GLY A 247 43.84 -114.60 17.51
N GLY A 248 43.47 -113.32 17.37
CA GLY A 248 42.54 -112.77 16.36
C GLY A 248 42.55 -111.23 16.36
N GLN A 249 42.42 -110.58 15.19
CA GLN A 249 42.64 -109.13 15.02
C GLN A 249 41.84 -108.53 13.82
N LEU A 250 41.63 -107.19 13.83
CA LEU A 250 40.99 -106.33 12.78
C LEU A 250 39.45 -106.50 12.63
N PRO A 251 38.72 -105.59 11.93
CA PRO A 251 39.03 -104.25 11.38
C PRO A 251 38.36 -103.10 12.19
N THR A 252 38.52 -101.77 12.03
CA THR A 252 39.20 -100.80 11.10
C THR A 252 38.45 -100.24 9.88
N VAL A 253 38.50 -98.90 9.72
CA VAL A 253 38.05 -98.03 8.59
C VAL A 253 36.54 -97.76 8.45
N ILE A 254 36.18 -96.47 8.28
CA ILE A 254 34.87 -95.95 7.82
C ILE A 254 35.14 -94.80 6.82
N GLU A 255 34.41 -94.76 5.71
CA GLU A 255 34.55 -93.75 4.64
C GLU A 255 33.71 -92.47 4.89
N GLN A 256 34.14 -91.35 4.29
CA GLN A 256 33.37 -90.10 4.19
C GLN A 256 33.28 -89.65 2.73
N LYS A 257 32.19 -88.98 2.36
CA LYS A 257 31.91 -88.57 0.97
C LYS A 257 31.17 -87.23 0.91
N GLU A 258 31.71 -86.28 0.14
CA GLU A 258 31.09 -84.96 -0.10
C GLU A 258 30.19 -84.94 -1.34
N LEU A 259 29.35 -83.90 -1.43
CA LEU A 259 28.45 -83.61 -2.56
C LEU A 259 28.43 -82.09 -2.82
N GLN A 260 28.37 -81.66 -4.09
CA GLN A 260 28.26 -80.24 -4.48
C GLN A 260 27.37 -80.03 -5.71
N HIS A 261 26.54 -78.98 -5.66
CA HIS A 261 26.18 -78.02 -6.75
C HIS A 261 25.03 -77.11 -6.26
N THR A 262 25.17 -75.79 -6.15
CA THR A 262 25.18 -74.72 -7.19
C THR A 262 23.86 -74.55 -7.96
N LEU A 263 23.21 -73.39 -7.79
CA LEU A 263 22.20 -72.82 -8.71
C LEU A 263 22.43 -71.30 -8.84
N ASN A 264 22.05 -70.75 -10.00
CA ASN A 264 22.40 -69.38 -10.42
C ASN A 264 21.39 -68.31 -9.98
N ALA A 265 21.84 -67.05 -9.90
CA ALA A 265 21.00 -65.89 -9.62
C ALA A 265 20.22 -65.40 -10.87
N PRO A 266 19.03 -64.77 -10.69
CA PRO A 266 18.21 -64.24 -11.80
C PRO A 266 18.79 -62.93 -12.41
N PRO A 267 18.38 -62.57 -13.64
CA PRO A 267 19.02 -61.49 -14.42
C PRO A 267 18.68 -60.07 -13.93
N VAL A 268 19.65 -59.16 -14.11
CA VAL A 268 19.52 -57.73 -13.77
C VAL A 268 18.76 -56.97 -14.86
N VAL A 269 17.68 -56.29 -14.50
CA VAL A 269 16.95 -55.38 -15.40
C VAL A 269 17.74 -54.07 -15.55
N SER A 270 18.11 -53.72 -16.79
CA SER A 270 18.97 -52.55 -17.03
C SER A 270 18.21 -51.20 -16.99
N GLU A 271 18.86 -50.22 -16.35
CA GLU A 271 18.28 -48.91 -16.00
C GLU A 271 17.87 -48.03 -17.21
N LYS A 272 18.42 -48.30 -18.40
CA LYS A 272 18.34 -47.44 -19.59
C LYS A 272 16.96 -47.36 -20.27
N LEU A 273 15.95 -48.09 -19.77
CA LEU A 273 14.59 -48.08 -20.34
C LEU A 273 13.60 -47.13 -19.62
N LEU A 274 13.96 -46.53 -18.47
CA LEU A 274 13.09 -45.59 -17.74
C LEU A 274 13.55 -44.12 -17.84
N SER A 275 14.81 -43.88 -18.14
CA SER A 275 15.50 -42.59 -18.03
C SER A 275 15.50 -41.73 -19.31
N ARG A 276 14.51 -41.89 -20.20
CA ARG A 276 14.31 -40.93 -21.31
C ARG A 276 13.69 -39.63 -20.77
N THR A 277 14.54 -38.78 -20.21
CA THR A 277 14.27 -37.36 -19.93
C THR A 277 13.91 -36.67 -21.24
N TYR A 278 12.99 -35.70 -21.24
CA TYR A 278 12.81 -34.84 -22.41
C TYR A 278 14.10 -34.03 -22.60
N THR A 279 14.84 -34.27 -23.68
CA THR A 279 16.05 -33.53 -24.04
C THR A 279 15.65 -32.14 -24.52
N PRO A 280 15.74 -31.08 -23.70
CA PRO A 280 15.13 -29.82 -24.03
C PRO A 280 15.97 -29.09 -25.08
N SER A 281 15.30 -28.42 -26.01
CA SER A 281 15.92 -27.59 -27.05
C SER A 281 15.30 -26.20 -27.04
N CYS A 282 16.13 -25.16 -27.10
CA CYS A 282 15.63 -23.80 -27.18
C CYS A 282 15.24 -23.42 -28.63
N GLU A 283 13.96 -23.21 -28.87
CA GLU A 283 13.41 -22.78 -30.18
C GLU A 283 14.06 -21.48 -30.70
N VAL A 284 14.51 -20.60 -29.80
CA VAL A 284 15.09 -19.28 -30.15
C VAL A 284 16.59 -19.34 -30.50
N CYS A 285 17.34 -20.35 -30.05
CA CYS A 285 18.80 -20.41 -30.27
C CYS A 285 19.36 -21.79 -30.64
N GLY A 286 18.52 -22.81 -30.83
CA GLY A 286 18.91 -24.16 -31.23
C GLY A 286 19.65 -25.00 -30.19
N CYS A 287 20.11 -24.41 -29.07
CA CYS A 287 20.84 -25.12 -28.02
C CYS A 287 20.00 -26.26 -27.43
N ARG A 288 20.58 -27.47 -27.45
CA ARG A 288 20.07 -28.68 -26.79
C ARG A 288 20.79 -28.86 -25.45
N PHE A 289 20.14 -29.54 -24.50
CA PHE A 289 20.72 -29.83 -23.19
C PHE A 289 20.56 -31.31 -22.81
N ASP A 290 21.57 -31.92 -22.18
CA ASP A 290 21.50 -33.31 -21.69
C ASP A 290 20.77 -33.43 -20.34
N ARG A 291 20.65 -32.31 -19.62
CA ARG A 291 19.84 -32.14 -18.41
C ARG A 291 19.02 -30.85 -18.52
N PRO A 292 17.84 -30.77 -17.91
CA PRO A 292 17.07 -29.51 -17.87
C PRO A 292 17.87 -28.39 -17.20
N PRO A 293 17.84 -27.15 -17.72
CA PRO A 293 18.39 -26.00 -17.00
C PRO A 293 17.50 -25.63 -15.81
N ARG A 294 18.04 -24.85 -14.86
CA ARG A 294 17.29 -24.35 -13.70
C ARG A 294 16.00 -23.64 -14.14
N GLU A 295 14.91 -23.92 -13.43
CA GLU A 295 13.54 -23.44 -13.69
C GLU A 295 13.00 -23.66 -15.12
N TRP A 296 13.65 -24.49 -15.93
CA TRP A 296 13.36 -24.72 -17.35
C TRP A 296 13.57 -23.49 -18.27
N TYR A 297 14.46 -22.56 -17.90
CA TYR A 297 14.81 -21.41 -18.75
C TYR A 297 16.14 -21.59 -19.49
N CYS A 298 16.24 -21.09 -20.72
CA CYS A 298 17.45 -21.17 -21.53
C CYS A 298 18.56 -20.24 -21.00
N PRO A 299 19.68 -20.76 -20.45
CA PRO A 299 20.76 -19.92 -19.94
C PRO A 299 21.51 -19.18 -21.06
N VAL A 300 21.47 -19.70 -22.28
CA VAL A 300 22.13 -19.09 -23.46
C VAL A 300 21.35 -17.88 -23.95
N CYS A 301 20.02 -17.93 -24.01
CA CYS A 301 19.20 -16.75 -24.31
C CYS A 301 19.32 -15.69 -23.21
N ASN A 302 19.10 -16.08 -21.95
CA ASN A 302 19.17 -15.15 -20.83
C ASN A 302 20.52 -14.38 -20.80
N ARG A 303 21.65 -15.09 -20.95
CA ARG A 303 22.98 -14.47 -21.04
C ARG A 303 23.18 -13.59 -22.29
N ARG A 304 22.62 -13.94 -23.45
CA ARG A 304 22.87 -13.22 -24.73
C ARG A 304 21.95 -12.03 -24.97
N ASN A 305 20.71 -12.06 -24.48
CA ASN A 305 19.70 -11.06 -24.81
C ASN A 305 18.67 -10.80 -23.70
N GLY A 306 18.90 -11.28 -22.48
CA GLY A 306 18.01 -11.08 -21.33
C GLY A 306 16.65 -11.79 -21.44
N ARG A 307 16.39 -12.58 -22.48
CA ARG A 307 15.08 -13.23 -22.68
C ARG A 307 15.01 -14.55 -21.91
N ASN A 308 14.04 -14.63 -21.00
CA ASN A 308 13.82 -15.82 -20.19
C ASN A 308 12.99 -16.89 -20.93
N VAL A 309 13.59 -17.46 -21.99
CA VAL A 309 12.92 -18.42 -22.89
C VAL A 309 12.75 -19.77 -22.20
N ARG A 310 11.51 -20.26 -22.03
CA ARG A 310 11.24 -21.62 -21.54
C ARG A 310 11.71 -22.66 -22.55
N VAL A 311 12.22 -23.80 -22.06
CA VAL A 311 12.69 -24.93 -22.88
C VAL A 311 12.06 -26.27 -22.49
N TRP A 312 10.92 -26.26 -21.79
CA TRP A 312 10.16 -27.47 -21.49
C TRP A 312 9.52 -28.09 -22.74
N GLN A 313 8.88 -29.26 -22.61
CA GLN A 313 8.08 -29.82 -23.71
C GLN A 313 6.93 -28.86 -24.05
N PRO A 314 6.68 -28.51 -25.33
CA PRO A 314 5.52 -27.72 -25.70
C PRO A 314 4.20 -28.46 -25.43
N ASP A 315 3.18 -27.73 -24.98
CA ASP A 315 1.84 -28.29 -24.71
C ASP A 315 1.23 -29.04 -25.91
N ASP A 316 1.53 -28.62 -27.14
CA ASP A 316 1.01 -29.21 -28.38
C ASP A 316 1.93 -30.27 -29.03
N ASP A 317 3.07 -30.61 -28.41
CA ASP A 317 3.98 -31.68 -28.88
C ASP A 317 3.35 -33.08 -28.80
N THR A 318 2.34 -33.27 -27.96
CA THR A 318 1.51 -34.49 -27.97
C THR A 318 0.13 -34.28 -27.37
N ASN A 319 -0.84 -35.10 -27.78
CA ASN A 319 -2.16 -35.20 -27.16
C ASN A 319 -2.30 -36.41 -26.23
N ASN A 320 -1.20 -37.10 -25.89
CA ASN A 320 -1.20 -38.31 -25.07
C ASN A 320 -0.23 -38.20 -23.89
N CYS A 321 -0.59 -38.79 -22.76
CA CYS A 321 0.22 -38.79 -21.56
C CYS A 321 1.53 -39.56 -21.78
N MET A 322 2.68 -38.90 -21.62
CA MET A 322 3.98 -39.57 -21.82
C MET A 322 4.23 -40.71 -20.82
N MET A 323 3.47 -40.79 -19.73
CA MET A 323 3.44 -41.93 -18.80
C MET A 323 2.45 -43.03 -19.26
N CYS A 324 1.14 -42.86 -19.04
CA CYS A 324 0.11 -43.91 -19.27
C CYS A 324 -0.38 -44.04 -20.73
N LYS A 325 0.05 -43.16 -21.64
CA LYS A 325 -0.38 -43.08 -23.06
C LYS A 325 -1.85 -42.73 -23.31
N GLU A 326 -2.68 -42.63 -22.28
CA GLU A 326 -4.06 -42.12 -22.37
C GLU A 326 -4.11 -40.71 -22.99
N PRO A 327 -5.17 -40.36 -23.73
CA PRO A 327 -5.33 -39.01 -24.31
C PRO A 327 -5.50 -37.95 -23.21
N ILE A 328 -4.92 -36.77 -23.44
CA ILE A 328 -5.01 -35.60 -22.57
C ILE A 328 -5.74 -34.47 -23.31
N GLY A 329 -6.85 -34.01 -22.74
CA GLY A 329 -7.53 -32.80 -23.23
C GLY A 329 -6.74 -31.53 -22.88
N ARG A 330 -6.88 -30.48 -23.69
CA ARG A 330 -6.09 -29.23 -23.59
C ARG A 330 -5.94 -28.66 -22.17
N TRP A 331 -6.96 -28.80 -21.33
CA TRP A 331 -7.01 -28.30 -19.95
C TRP A 331 -6.44 -29.24 -18.88
N SER A 332 -6.21 -30.51 -19.18
CA SER A 332 -5.62 -31.51 -18.25
C SER A 332 -4.14 -31.81 -18.53
N ARG A 333 -3.50 -30.99 -19.37
CA ARG A 333 -2.07 -30.99 -19.69
C ARG A 333 -1.23 -30.47 -18.51
N HIS A 334 -0.26 -31.26 -18.04
CA HIS A 334 0.66 -30.87 -16.98
C HIS A 334 2.11 -31.31 -17.28
N HIS A 335 3.09 -30.47 -16.99
CA HIS A 335 4.52 -30.83 -17.11
C HIS A 335 5.13 -31.31 -15.79
N CYS A 336 5.93 -32.38 -15.85
CA CYS A 336 6.78 -32.81 -14.73
C CYS A 336 7.99 -31.87 -14.57
N ARG A 337 8.12 -31.19 -13.43
CA ARG A 337 9.21 -30.23 -13.19
C ARG A 337 10.61 -30.86 -13.12
N ASN A 338 10.72 -32.19 -12.98
CA ASN A 338 12.01 -32.90 -12.98
C ASN A 338 12.46 -33.36 -14.37
N CYS A 339 11.53 -33.78 -15.26
CA CYS A 339 11.89 -34.44 -16.53
C CYS A 339 11.21 -33.90 -17.79
N GLY A 340 10.41 -32.83 -17.67
CA GLY A 340 9.81 -32.08 -18.79
C GLY A 340 8.58 -32.73 -19.41
N ARG A 341 8.43 -34.06 -19.29
CA ARG A 341 7.35 -34.85 -19.87
C ARG A 341 5.96 -34.26 -19.63
N LEU A 342 5.16 -34.14 -20.69
CA LEU A 342 3.73 -33.85 -20.66
C LEU A 342 2.94 -35.07 -20.15
N VAL A 343 2.15 -34.87 -19.10
CA VAL A 343 1.48 -35.92 -18.32
C VAL A 343 0.10 -35.46 -17.83
N CYS A 344 -0.80 -36.41 -17.60
CA CYS A 344 -2.14 -36.15 -17.07
C CYS A 344 -2.10 -35.89 -15.55
N ALA A 345 -3.24 -35.48 -14.99
CA ALA A 345 -3.43 -35.29 -13.55
C ALA A 345 -3.01 -36.54 -12.73
N ASN A 346 -3.53 -37.72 -13.09
CA ASN A 346 -3.31 -38.98 -12.37
C ASN A 346 -1.82 -39.36 -12.32
N CYS A 347 -1.11 -39.28 -13.45
CA CYS A 347 0.32 -39.60 -13.53
C CYS A 347 1.23 -38.55 -12.87
N SER A 348 0.69 -37.43 -12.39
CA SER A 348 1.45 -36.30 -11.84
C SER A 348 0.87 -35.72 -10.54
N GLU A 349 0.14 -36.54 -9.78
CA GLU A 349 -0.47 -36.17 -8.50
C GLU A 349 0.56 -35.74 -7.44
N LYS A 350 1.76 -36.32 -7.47
CA LYS A 350 2.77 -36.16 -6.41
C LYS A 350 3.64 -34.91 -6.62
N ARG A 351 4.21 -34.42 -5.51
CA ARG A 351 5.11 -33.26 -5.45
C ARG A 351 6.44 -33.63 -4.81
N ALA A 352 7.52 -32.97 -5.23
CA ALA A 352 8.86 -33.13 -4.67
C ALA A 352 9.64 -31.82 -4.74
N ILE A 353 10.60 -31.63 -3.83
CA ILE A 353 11.62 -30.57 -3.88
C ILE A 353 12.70 -30.97 -4.90
N ILE A 354 13.28 -30.01 -5.62
CA ILE A 354 14.25 -30.25 -6.70
C ILE A 354 15.33 -29.15 -6.69
N GLU A 355 16.18 -29.18 -5.67
CA GLU A 355 17.28 -28.24 -5.44
C GLU A 355 18.22 -28.11 -6.65
N ASP A 356 18.51 -29.23 -7.33
CA ASP A 356 19.32 -29.30 -8.57
C ASP A 356 18.82 -28.33 -9.66
N LEU A 357 17.49 -28.19 -9.79
CA LEU A 357 16.82 -27.38 -10.80
C LEU A 357 16.34 -26.03 -10.25
N GLY A 358 16.63 -25.71 -9.00
CA GLY A 358 16.25 -24.44 -8.36
C GLY A 358 14.84 -24.42 -7.77
N TYR A 359 14.25 -25.58 -7.51
CA TYR A 359 12.97 -25.66 -6.79
C TYR A 359 13.22 -26.02 -5.32
N ASP A 360 13.20 -24.98 -4.49
CA ASP A 360 13.18 -24.99 -3.03
C ASP A 360 11.90 -25.61 -2.43
N THR A 361 10.79 -25.48 -3.16
CA THR A 361 9.44 -25.80 -2.71
C THR A 361 8.86 -27.04 -3.44
N PRO A 362 7.90 -27.77 -2.85
CA PRO A 362 7.37 -29.01 -3.44
C PRO A 362 6.60 -28.80 -4.76
N VAL A 363 7.29 -28.98 -5.89
CA VAL A 363 6.75 -28.84 -7.25
C VAL A 363 6.20 -30.15 -7.83
N ARG A 364 5.26 -30.05 -8.77
CA ARG A 364 4.59 -31.20 -9.40
C ARG A 364 5.58 -32.08 -10.20
N VAL A 365 5.60 -33.37 -9.88
CA VAL A 365 6.42 -34.38 -10.56
C VAL A 365 5.57 -35.56 -11.03
N CYS A 366 6.00 -36.23 -12.11
CA CYS A 366 5.39 -37.50 -12.50
C CYS A 366 5.78 -38.62 -11.53
N TYR A 367 4.97 -39.69 -11.49
CA TYR A 367 5.18 -40.82 -10.58
C TYR A 367 6.60 -41.43 -10.66
N ASP A 368 7.19 -41.54 -11.85
CA ASP A 368 8.58 -42.01 -12.02
C ASP A 368 9.58 -41.13 -11.27
N CYS A 369 9.53 -39.82 -11.47
CA CYS A 369 10.47 -38.90 -10.86
C CYS A 369 10.23 -38.70 -9.35
N PHE A 370 9.03 -38.98 -8.85
CA PHE A 370 8.77 -39.09 -7.42
C PHE A 370 9.37 -40.37 -6.83
N ARG A 371 9.23 -41.50 -7.54
CA ARG A 371 9.79 -42.81 -7.15
C ARG A 371 11.32 -42.86 -7.20
N GLN A 372 11.94 -42.12 -8.14
CA GLN A 372 13.40 -42.00 -8.30
C GLN A 372 14.06 -41.04 -7.30
N ARG A 373 13.28 -40.35 -6.44
CA ARG A 373 13.76 -39.42 -5.40
C ARG A 373 13.39 -39.94 -4.00
N ARG A 374 13.59 -41.23 -3.75
CA ARG A 374 13.36 -41.95 -2.48
C ARG A 374 14.61 -42.69 -2.04
#